data_AF-A0A257GVK9-F1
#
_entry.id   AF-A0A257GVK9-F1
#
_cell.length_a   1.000
_cell.length_b   1.000
_cell.length_c   1.000
_cell.angle_alpha   90.00
_cell.angle_beta   90.00
_cell.angle_gamma   90.00
#
_symmetry.space_group_name_H-M   'P 1'
#
loop_
_entity.id
_entity.type
_entity.pdbx_description
1 polymer ?
#
loop_
_entity_poly.entity_id
_entity_poly.type
_entity_poly.pdbx_seq_one_letter_code
_entity_poly.pdbx_strand_id
1 'polypeptide(L)'
;MSHAFADIAFTPSVKAAQQRDGSRVSYARNFEADTEVFNDRLGDAEVEFIAAQRSFTMATVSETGWPYLQHRGGPRGFLKVLDDKTLAFADFAGNRQLVSVGNAAGNERVALLLVD
;
A
#
# COMPACT_ATOMS: atom_id res chain seq x y z
N MET A 1 7.58 -17.54 7.28
CA MET A 1 6.34 -16.82 6.98
C MET A 1 6.57 -16.01 5.71
N SER A 2 5.58 -15.93 4.84
CA SER A 2 5.63 -15.08 3.65
C SER A 2 5.69 -13.60 4.03
N HIS A 3 6.24 -12.80 3.12
CA HIS A 3 6.18 -11.36 3.21
C HIS A 3 4.72 -10.90 3.19
N ALA A 4 4.35 -9.95 4.05
CA ALA A 4 2.97 -9.46 4.18
C ALA A 4 2.36 -9.02 2.83
N PHE A 5 3.18 -8.43 1.96
CA PHE A 5 2.76 -8.07 0.60
C PHE A 5 2.36 -9.30 -0.24
N ALA A 6 3.10 -10.39 -0.16
CA ALA A 6 2.80 -11.62 -0.89
C ALA A 6 1.52 -12.30 -0.37
N ASP A 7 1.26 -12.22 0.94
CA ASP A 7 0.01 -12.73 1.53
C ASP A 7 -1.23 -12.01 0.98
N ILE A 8 -1.09 -10.71 0.71
CA ILE A 8 -2.17 -9.89 0.13
C ILE A 8 -2.25 -10.07 -1.39
N ALA A 9 -1.13 -10.04 -2.10
CA ALA A 9 -1.11 -9.85 -3.55
C ALA A 9 -0.92 -11.15 -4.35
N PHE A 10 -0.27 -12.19 -3.81
CA PHE A 10 0.03 -13.42 -4.56
C PHE A 10 -1.12 -14.43 -4.48
N THR A 11 -2.28 -13.99 -4.96
CA THR A 11 -3.48 -14.81 -5.12
C THR A 11 -3.25 -16.01 -6.05
N PRO A 12 -4.13 -17.04 -6.05
CA PRO A 12 -3.99 -18.20 -6.94
C PRO A 12 -3.88 -17.82 -8.42
N SER A 13 -4.61 -16.82 -8.89
CA SER A 13 -4.55 -16.36 -10.29
C SER A 13 -3.22 -15.66 -10.61
N VAL A 14 -2.68 -14.87 -9.67
CA VAL A 14 -1.35 -14.24 -9.80
C VAL A 14 -0.26 -15.31 -9.82
N LYS A 15 -0.31 -16.30 -8.94
CA LYS A 15 0.64 -17.43 -8.91
C LYS A 15 0.58 -18.24 -10.21
N ALA A 16 -0.61 -18.46 -10.77
CA ALA A 16 -0.78 -19.12 -12.06
C ALA A 16 -0.17 -18.31 -13.22
N ALA A 17 -0.31 -16.98 -13.22
CA ALA A 17 0.33 -16.10 -14.20
C ALA A 17 1.87 -16.13 -14.06
N GLN A 18 2.39 -16.01 -12.83
CA GLN A 18 3.82 -16.14 -12.55
C GLN A 18 4.38 -17.49 -13.01
N GLN A 19 3.60 -18.58 -12.91
CA GLN A 19 4.01 -19.90 -13.38
C GLN A 19 4.07 -19.95 -14.91
N ARG A 20 3.06 -19.38 -15.58
CA ARG A 20 3.00 -19.30 -17.04
C ARG A 20 4.19 -18.53 -17.62
N ASP A 21 4.56 -17.43 -16.97
CA ASP A 21 5.57 -16.51 -17.47
C ASP A 21 6.96 -16.75 -16.84
N GLY A 22 7.11 -17.84 -16.06
CA GLY A 22 8.40 -18.33 -15.56
C GLY A 22 8.97 -17.61 -14.33
N SER A 23 8.25 -16.65 -13.74
CA SER A 23 8.73 -15.89 -12.57
C SER A 23 8.44 -16.57 -11.22
N ARG A 24 7.60 -17.62 -11.20
CA ARG A 24 7.07 -18.21 -9.96
C ARG A 24 8.13 -18.71 -8.99
N VAL A 25 9.16 -19.40 -9.47
CA VAL A 25 10.22 -19.95 -8.62
C VAL A 25 10.99 -18.84 -7.91
N SER A 26 11.32 -17.76 -8.62
CA SER A 26 12.04 -16.61 -8.05
C SER A 26 11.20 -15.89 -6.99
N TYR A 27 9.93 -15.60 -7.30
CA TYR A 27 9.03 -14.93 -6.37
C TYR A 27 8.69 -15.78 -5.14
N ALA A 28 8.46 -17.10 -5.31
CA ALA A 28 8.26 -18.00 -4.19
C ALA A 28 9.47 -18.00 -3.24
N ARG A 29 10.70 -18.08 -3.79
CA ARG A 29 11.93 -18.06 -2.99
C ARG A 29 12.13 -16.75 -2.24
N ASN A 30 11.87 -15.62 -2.90
CA ASN A 30 12.20 -14.31 -2.33
C ASN A 30 11.09 -13.74 -1.43
N PHE A 31 9.83 -14.16 -1.62
CA PHE A 31 8.68 -13.56 -0.92
C PHE A 31 7.83 -14.55 -0.10
N GLU A 32 8.01 -15.85 -0.29
CA GLU A 32 7.21 -16.89 0.39
C GLU A 32 8.08 -17.96 1.07
N ALA A 33 9.40 -17.78 1.13
CA ALA A 33 10.26 -18.65 1.91
C ALA A 33 10.01 -18.47 3.43
N ASP A 34 10.24 -19.52 4.21
CA ASP A 34 10.21 -19.46 5.69
C ASP A 34 11.45 -18.77 6.27
N THR A 35 11.74 -17.57 5.76
CA THR A 35 12.72 -16.65 6.31
C THR A 35 12.03 -15.62 7.20
N GLU A 36 12.82 -14.85 7.95
CA GLU A 36 12.32 -13.75 8.77
C GLU A 36 11.67 -12.68 7.89
N VAL A 37 10.43 -12.30 8.23
CA VAL A 37 9.68 -11.25 7.53
C VAL A 37 10.24 -9.90 7.99
N PHE A 38 10.89 -9.17 7.10
CA PHE A 38 11.57 -7.91 7.44
C PHE A 38 10.87 -6.64 6.89
N ASN A 39 9.77 -6.78 6.15
CA ASN A 39 9.12 -5.67 5.43
C ASN A 39 7.66 -5.43 5.84
N ASP A 40 7.24 -5.93 6.99
CA ASP A 40 5.92 -5.66 7.57
C ASP A 40 5.95 -4.46 8.55
N ARG A 41 7.11 -3.79 8.65
CA ARG A 41 7.37 -2.64 9.51
C ARG A 41 8.07 -1.54 8.73
N LEU A 42 7.80 -0.30 9.12
CA LEU A 42 8.43 0.92 8.60
C LEU A 42 9.76 1.15 9.35
N GLY A 43 10.89 1.01 8.65
CA GLY A 43 12.22 1.29 9.17
C GLY A 43 12.65 2.73 8.93
N ASP A 44 13.89 3.05 9.34
CA ASP A 44 14.42 4.41 9.26
C ASP A 44 14.40 4.98 7.84
N ALA A 45 14.69 4.13 6.84
CA ALA A 45 14.66 4.53 5.44
C ALA A 45 13.25 4.88 4.96
N GLU A 46 12.24 4.07 5.30
CA GLU A 46 10.84 4.36 4.97
C GLU A 46 10.36 5.63 5.68
N VAL A 47 10.73 5.81 6.96
CA VAL A 47 10.36 6.99 7.75
C VAL A 47 10.94 8.26 7.14
N GLU A 48 12.23 8.26 6.77
CA GLU A 48 12.88 9.40 6.12
C GLU A 48 12.22 9.72 4.77
N PHE A 49 12.00 8.70 3.94
CA PHE A 49 11.35 8.85 2.64
C PHE A 49 9.93 9.42 2.77
N ILE A 50 9.11 8.89 3.69
CA ILE A 50 7.73 9.35 3.96
C ILE A 50 7.73 10.80 4.44
N ALA A 51 8.65 11.17 5.33
CA ALA A 51 8.75 12.53 5.86
C ALA A 51 9.11 13.58 4.79
N ALA A 52 9.77 13.18 3.70
CA ALA A 52 10.10 14.04 2.58
C ALA A 52 8.91 14.30 1.64
N GLN A 53 7.87 13.45 1.67
CA GLN A 53 6.78 13.50 0.70
C GLN A 53 5.89 14.73 0.84
N ARG A 54 5.43 15.23 -0.31
CA ARG A 54 4.44 16.32 -0.44
C ARG A 54 3.12 15.85 -1.04
N SER A 55 3.11 14.64 -1.58
CA SER A 55 1.91 13.97 -2.07
C SER A 55 2.08 12.45 -2.02
N PHE A 56 0.96 11.75 -2.14
CA PHE A 56 0.90 10.33 -2.44
C PHE A 56 -0.38 10.03 -3.21
N THR A 57 -0.45 8.88 -3.86
CA THR A 57 -1.69 8.36 -4.45
C THR A 57 -2.26 7.28 -3.55
N MET A 58 -3.57 7.31 -3.33
CA MET A 58 -4.30 6.33 -2.53
C MET A 58 -5.26 5.56 -3.42
N ALA A 59 -5.16 4.24 -3.40
CA ALA A 59 -6.14 3.33 -3.99
C ALA A 59 -7.16 2.90 -2.94
N THR A 60 -8.43 2.90 -3.32
CA THR A 60 -9.55 2.32 -2.56
C THR A 60 -10.41 1.48 -3.50
N VAL A 61 -11.32 0.68 -2.95
CA VAL A 61 -12.28 -0.12 -3.74
C VAL A 61 -13.68 0.28 -3.31
N SER A 62 -14.54 0.63 -4.27
CA SER A 62 -15.93 0.96 -3.99
C SER A 62 -16.73 -0.26 -3.53
N GLU A 63 -17.91 -0.03 -2.96
CA GLU A 63 -18.86 -1.10 -2.62
C GLU A 63 -19.29 -1.94 -3.83
N THR A 64 -19.18 -1.37 -5.04
CA THR A 64 -19.43 -2.07 -6.31
C THR A 64 -18.23 -2.85 -6.85
N GLY A 65 -17.11 -2.86 -6.11
CA GLY A 65 -15.87 -3.55 -6.50
C GLY A 65 -15.00 -2.80 -7.51
N TRP A 66 -15.36 -1.56 -7.88
CA TRP A 66 -14.54 -0.75 -8.78
C TRP A 66 -13.35 -0.13 -8.04
N PRO A 67 -12.11 -0.24 -8.58
CA PRO A 67 -10.97 0.44 -8.02
C PRO A 67 -11.07 1.95 -8.27
N TYR A 68 -10.61 2.73 -7.30
CA TYR A 68 -10.52 4.18 -7.39
C TYR A 68 -9.16 4.66 -6.92
N LEU A 69 -8.51 5.53 -7.70
CA LEU A 69 -7.24 6.15 -7.38
C LEU A 69 -7.42 7.64 -7.15
N GLN A 70 -6.79 8.16 -6.10
CA GLN A 70 -6.88 9.55 -5.76
C GLN A 70 -5.54 10.10 -5.28
N HIS A 71 -5.15 11.23 -5.85
CA HIS A 71 -4.02 12.00 -5.39
C HIS A 71 -4.36 12.72 -4.07
N ARG A 72 -3.48 12.60 -3.07
CA ARG A 72 -3.52 13.32 -1.80
C ARG A 72 -2.29 14.22 -1.72
N GLY A 73 -2.50 15.52 -1.52
CA GLY A 73 -1.42 16.51 -1.45
C GLY A 73 -1.45 17.29 -0.15
N GLY A 74 -0.28 17.68 0.34
CA GLY A 74 -0.13 18.48 1.54
C GLY A 74 1.26 19.14 1.64
N PRO A 75 1.54 19.85 2.74
CA PRO A 75 2.90 20.32 3.03
C PRO A 75 3.87 19.13 3.18
N ARG A 76 5.18 19.39 3.07
CA ARG A 76 6.20 18.34 3.28
C ARG A 76 6.01 17.68 4.65
N GLY A 77 5.97 16.35 4.67
CA GLY A 77 5.76 15.55 5.88
C GLY A 77 4.33 15.59 6.39
N PHE A 78 3.33 15.83 5.54
CA PHE A 78 1.92 15.76 5.91
C PHE A 78 1.43 14.32 6.17
N LEU A 79 2.02 13.34 5.48
CA LEU A 79 1.91 11.93 5.82
C LEU A 79 2.87 11.66 6.98
N LYS A 80 2.33 11.20 8.10
CA LYS A 80 3.04 10.94 9.35
C LYS A 80 3.17 9.45 9.56
N VAL A 81 4.34 9.03 10.02
CA VAL A 81 4.54 7.73 10.64
C VAL A 81 4.27 7.89 12.14
N LEU A 82 3.26 7.19 12.66
CA LEU A 82 2.91 7.22 14.08
C LEU A 82 3.68 6.15 14.88
N ASP A 83 3.88 4.99 14.26
CA ASP A 83 4.67 3.87 14.75
C ASP A 83 5.12 3.00 13.56
N ASP A 84 5.76 1.86 13.84
CA ASP A 84 6.32 0.95 12.83
C ASP A 84 5.27 0.31 11.92
N LYS A 85 3.97 0.45 12.19
CA LYS A 85 2.88 -0.11 11.39
C LYS A 85 1.75 0.88 11.05
N THR A 86 1.85 2.12 11.51
CA THR A 86 0.75 3.08 11.44
C THR A 86 1.16 4.36 10.75
N LEU A 87 0.40 4.72 9.71
CA LEU A 87 0.48 6.00 9.02
C LEU A 87 -0.76 6.84 9.33
N ALA A 88 -0.59 8.16 9.39
CA ALA A 88 -1.69 9.10 9.52
C ALA A 88 -1.49 10.33 8.62
N PHE A 89 -2.57 10.86 8.07
CA PHE A 89 -2.57 12.12 7.34
C PHE A 89 -3.90 12.83 7.57
N ALA A 90 -3.88 14.16 7.53
CA ALA A 90 -5.11 14.94 7.54
C ALA A 90 -5.71 14.97 6.12
N ASP A 91 -7.04 14.86 6.01
CA ASP A 91 -7.72 15.12 4.75
C ASP A 91 -7.85 16.63 4.52
N PHE A 92 -6.89 17.20 3.78
CA PHE A 92 -6.84 18.64 3.53
C PHE A 92 -7.99 19.10 2.63
N ALA A 93 -8.46 20.33 2.88
CA ALA A 93 -9.50 20.97 2.09
C ALA A 93 -9.02 21.13 0.63
N GLY A 94 -9.58 20.30 -0.25
CA GLY A 94 -9.25 20.27 -1.68
C GLY A 94 -9.97 19.12 -2.38
N ASN A 95 -10.17 18.00 -1.68
CA ASN A 95 -10.93 16.87 -2.17
C ASN A 95 -12.33 16.80 -1.55
N ARG A 96 -13.32 17.40 -2.21
CA ARG A 96 -14.74 17.35 -1.78
C ARG A 96 -15.53 16.21 -2.40
N GLN A 97 -14.92 15.33 -3.19
CA GLN A 97 -15.63 14.20 -3.77
C GLN A 97 -15.95 13.12 -2.74
N LEU A 98 -15.15 13.03 -1.66
CA LEU A 98 -15.31 12.08 -0.55
C LEU A 98 -15.34 10.59 -0.96
N VAL A 99 -15.05 10.26 -2.23
CA VAL A 99 -15.10 8.89 -2.76
C VAL A 99 -14.21 7.95 -1.94
N SER A 100 -12.94 8.28 -1.73
CA SER A 100 -12.04 7.44 -0.93
C SER A 100 -12.46 7.33 0.54
N VAL A 101 -13.10 8.37 1.10
CA VAL A 101 -13.62 8.33 2.48
C VAL A 101 -14.79 7.37 2.58
N GLY A 102 -15.75 7.45 1.66
CA GLY A 102 -16.88 6.53 1.58
C GLY A 102 -16.43 5.09 1.31
N ASN A 103 -15.52 4.89 0.35
CA ASN A 103 -14.96 3.58 0.04
C ASN A 103 -14.25 2.96 1.25
N ALA A 104 -13.41 3.72 1.95
CA ALA A 104 -12.68 3.24 3.12
C ALA A 104 -13.61 2.91 4.31
N ALA A 105 -14.74 3.61 4.43
CA ALA A 105 -15.74 3.31 5.47
C ALA A 105 -16.47 1.97 5.23
N GLY A 106 -16.63 1.54 3.98
CA GLY A 106 -17.21 0.23 3.63
C GLY A 106 -16.17 -0.89 3.45
N ASN A 107 -14.93 -0.53 3.10
CA ASN A 107 -13.83 -1.44 2.87
C ASN A 107 -12.52 -0.79 3.33
N GLU A 108 -12.03 -1.21 4.49
CA GLU A 108 -10.89 -0.60 5.19
C GLU A 108 -9.53 -0.87 4.51
N ARG A 109 -9.51 -1.58 3.37
CA ARG A 109 -8.28 -1.89 2.63
C ARG A 109 -7.93 -0.78 1.66
N VAL A 110 -6.67 -0.36 1.72
CA VAL A 110 -6.12 0.72 0.89
C VAL A 110 -4.74 0.33 0.39
N ALA A 111 -4.30 0.93 -0.71
CA ALA A 111 -2.90 0.87 -1.15
C ALA A 111 -2.38 2.28 -1.36
N LEU A 112 -1.19 2.58 -0.86
CA LEU A 112 -0.54 3.87 -1.02
C LEU A 112 0.62 3.74 -2.01
N LEU A 113 0.72 4.69 -2.94
CA LEU A 113 1.85 4.85 -3.83
C LEU A 113 2.50 6.20 -3.56
N LEU A 114 3.75 6.15 -3.10
CA LEU A 114 4.62 7.29 -2.87
C LEU A 114 5.71 7.24 -3.93
N VAL A 115 6.07 8.38 -4.52
CA VAL A 115 7.05 8.49 -5.62
C VAL A 115 7.90 9.75 -5.37
N ASP A 116 9.22 9.64 -5.52
CA ASP A 116 10.17 10.75 -5.45
C ASP A 116 10.41 11.46 -6.80
#